data_AF-A0A2S6V7X8-F1
#
_entry.id   AF-A0A2S6V7X8-F1
#
_cell.length_a   1.000
_cell.length_b   1.000
_cell.length_c   1.000
_cell.angle_alpha   90.00
_cell.angle_beta   90.00
_cell.angle_gamma   90.00
#
_symmetry.space_group_name_H-M   'P 1'
#
loop_
_entity.id
_entity.type
_entity.pdbx_description
1 polymer ?
#
loop_
_entity_poly.entity_id
_entity_poly.type
_entity_poly.pdbx_seq_one_letter_code
_entity_poly.pdbx_strand_id
1 'polypeptide(L)'
;MKNSGFTLIELLVAIAVAGILAAIAVPGWLSFVQQRRLSVAADQMYRAVKATQAEAKKTKATQTLQPATEIDSSVSVTYPTPTLSFDHRGAVKAGAVPYHINLTVENGGSSSRCIVVKTLLGATTTGRNTQECNQLEIAQ
;
A
#
# COMPACT_ATOMS: atom_id res chain seq x y z
N MET A 1 -17.95 41.69 -35.85
CA MET A 1 -17.51 40.72 -34.82
C MET A 1 -18.71 39.82 -34.55
N LYS A 2 -18.65 38.52 -34.90
CA LYS A 2 -19.77 37.58 -34.70
C LYS A 2 -19.56 36.88 -33.36
N ASN A 3 -20.30 37.30 -32.33
CA ASN A 3 -20.40 36.54 -31.09
C ASN A 3 -21.24 35.30 -31.37
N SER A 4 -20.61 34.12 -31.33
CA SER A 4 -21.34 32.85 -31.32
C SER A 4 -21.75 32.60 -29.87
N GLY A 5 -23.05 32.73 -29.59
CA GLY A 5 -23.64 32.39 -28.30
C GLY A 5 -24.16 30.95 -28.33
N PHE A 6 -23.93 30.20 -27.25
CA PHE A 6 -24.55 28.89 -27.06
C PHE A 6 -26.06 29.03 -26.93
N THR A 7 -26.81 28.14 -27.57
CA THR A 7 -28.26 28.10 -27.41
C THR A 7 -28.62 27.40 -26.09
N LEU A 8 -29.78 27.74 -25.51
CA LEU A 8 -30.25 27.11 -24.27
C LEU A 8 -30.42 25.59 -24.45
N ILE A 9 -30.88 25.15 -25.61
CA ILE A 9 -31.05 23.73 -25.92
C ILE A 9 -29.71 23.00 -26.08
N GLU A 10 -28.69 23.65 -26.65
CA GLU A 10 -27.35 23.07 -26.78
C GLU A 10 -26.69 22.85 -25.41
N LEU A 11 -26.86 23.79 -24.48
CA LEU A 11 -26.41 23.61 -23.10
C LEU A 11 -27.13 22.44 -22.41
N LEU A 12 -28.45 22.32 -22.61
CA LEU A 12 -29.23 21.21 -22.03
C LEU A 12 -28.76 19.85 -22.57
N VAL A 13 -28.52 19.75 -23.87
CA VAL A 13 -27.99 18.51 -24.47
C VAL A 13 -26.57 18.23 -23.96
N ALA A 14 -25.71 19.23 -23.85
CA ALA A 14 -24.35 19.07 -23.35
C ALA A 14 -24.31 18.55 -21.90
N ILE A 15 -25.13 19.12 -21.01
CA ILE A 15 -25.22 18.67 -19.61
C ILE A 15 -25.84 17.27 -19.52
N ALA A 16 -26.84 16.96 -20.36
CA ALA A 16 -27.43 15.62 -20.41
C ALA A 16 -26.39 14.55 -20.79
N VAL A 17 -25.59 14.80 -21.84
CA VAL A 17 -24.51 13.89 -22.26
C VAL A 17 -23.41 13.80 -21.19
N ALA A 18 -22.99 14.93 -20.61
CA ALA A 18 -21.98 14.95 -19.54
C ALA A 18 -22.42 14.17 -18.30
N GLY A 19 -23.70 14.25 -17.91
CA GLY A 19 -24.28 13.49 -16.80
C GLY A 19 -24.22 11.98 -17.02
N ILE A 20 -24.54 11.51 -18.22
CA ILE A 20 -24.46 10.08 -18.58
C ILE A 20 -23.02 9.58 -18.49
N LEU A 21 -22.06 10.35 -19.03
CA LEU A 21 -20.64 10.00 -18.97
C LEU A 21 -20.11 9.97 -17.53
N ALA A 22 -20.49 10.95 -16.71
CA ALA A 22 -20.10 11.01 -15.31
C ALA A 22 -20.60 9.79 -14.51
N ALA A 23 -21.85 9.36 -14.74
CA ALA A 23 -22.42 8.20 -14.04
C ALA A 23 -21.62 6.90 -14.27
N ILE A 24 -21.01 6.74 -15.44
CA ILE A 24 -20.17 5.57 -15.77
C ILE A 24 -18.76 5.72 -15.21
N ALA A 25 -18.21 6.93 -15.21
CA ALA A 25 -16.82 7.19 -14.81
C ALA A 25 -16.59 7.13 -13.28
N VAL A 26 -17.55 7.61 -12.48
CA VAL A 26 -17.43 7.72 -11.01
C VAL A 26 -17.08 6.39 -10.30
N PRO A 27 -17.76 5.25 -10.54
CA PRO A 27 -17.45 4.01 -9.82
C PRO A 27 -16.03 3.49 -10.08
N GLY A 28 -15.52 3.64 -11.31
CA GLY A 28 -14.14 3.25 -11.65
C GLY A 28 -13.09 4.12 -10.95
N TRP A 29 -13.34 5.43 -10.87
CA TRP A 29 -12.43 6.37 -10.20
C TRP A 29 -12.28 6.08 -8.70
N LEU A 30 -13.38 5.77 -8.01
CA LEU A 30 -13.36 5.44 -6.58
C LEU A 30 -12.46 4.23 -6.28
N SER A 31 -12.59 3.17 -7.09
CA SER A 31 -11.75 1.96 -6.96
C SER A 31 -10.26 2.25 -7.22
N PHE A 32 -9.96 3.09 -8.21
CA PHE A 32 -8.59 3.52 -8.50
C PHE A 32 -7.98 4.29 -7.33
N VAL A 33 -8.71 5.23 -6.74
CA VAL A 33 -8.24 6.01 -5.58
C VAL A 33 -7.92 5.08 -4.40
N GLN A 34 -8.75 4.09 -4.11
CA GLN A 34 -8.48 3.11 -3.05
C GLN A 34 -7.22 2.29 -3.31
N GLN A 35 -7.00 1.81 -4.54
CA GLN A 35 -5.77 1.10 -4.90
C GLN A 35 -4.51 1.97 -4.77
N ARG A 36 -4.63 3.26 -5.07
CA ARG A 36 -3.54 4.24 -4.88
C ARG A 36 -3.21 4.43 -3.40
N ARG A 37 -4.23 4.61 -2.55
CA ARG A 37 -4.04 4.71 -1.09
C ARG A 37 -3.35 3.48 -0.52
N LEU A 38 -3.80 2.29 -0.90
CA LEU A 38 -3.20 1.03 -0.48
C LEU A 38 -1.72 0.91 -0.93
N SER A 39 -1.41 1.35 -2.15
CA SER A 39 -0.04 1.33 -2.66
C SER A 39 0.87 2.33 -1.93
N VAL A 40 0.36 3.51 -1.59
CA VAL A 40 1.08 4.52 -0.79
C VAL A 40 1.31 4.00 0.63
N ALA A 41 0.30 3.39 1.27
CA ALA A 41 0.44 2.81 2.59
C ALA A 41 1.50 1.68 2.61
N ALA A 42 1.53 0.84 1.57
CA ALA A 42 2.54 -0.20 1.42
C ALA A 42 3.96 0.39 1.23
N ASP A 43 4.12 1.46 0.44
CA ASP A 43 5.41 2.15 0.28
C ASP A 43 5.89 2.77 1.60
N GLN A 44 4.99 3.40 2.36
CA GLN A 44 5.31 3.95 3.67
C GLN A 44 5.77 2.86 4.64
N MET A 45 5.09 1.72 4.67
CA MET A 45 5.50 0.59 5.51
C MET A 45 6.84 -0.01 5.04
N TYR A 46 7.05 -0.15 3.72
CA TYR A 46 8.34 -0.59 3.18
C TYR A 46 9.49 0.32 3.63
N ARG A 47 9.28 1.63 3.57
CA ARG A 47 10.23 2.63 4.08
C ARG A 47 10.40 2.53 5.58
N ALA A 48 9.34 2.29 6.35
CA ALA A 48 9.42 2.11 7.79
C ALA A 48 10.31 0.91 8.15
N VAL A 49 10.12 -0.24 7.49
CA VAL A 49 10.96 -1.43 7.68
C VAL A 49 12.43 -1.11 7.37
N LYS A 50 12.71 -0.44 6.25
CA LYS A 50 14.08 -0.03 5.90
C LYS A 50 14.66 1.02 6.84
N ALA A 51 13.84 1.94 7.33
CA ALA A 51 14.25 2.94 8.30
C ALA A 51 14.62 2.30 9.63
N THR A 52 13.81 1.36 10.14
CA THR A 52 14.14 0.59 11.35
C THR A 52 15.43 -0.20 11.18
N GLN A 53 15.62 -0.85 10.02
CA GLN A 53 16.88 -1.57 9.72
C GLN A 53 18.08 -0.61 9.71
N ALA A 54 17.94 0.56 9.07
CA ALA A 54 19.00 1.56 9.01
C ALA A 54 19.29 2.14 10.40
N GLU A 55 18.27 2.39 11.19
CA GLU A 55 18.40 2.91 12.55
C GLU A 55 19.10 1.91 13.46
N ALA A 56 18.78 0.62 13.38
CA ALA A 56 19.48 -0.42 14.13
C ALA A 56 21.00 -0.43 13.86
N LYS A 57 21.38 -0.26 12.59
CA LYS A 57 22.80 -0.15 12.18
C LYS A 57 23.45 1.13 12.69
N LYS A 58 22.73 2.25 12.69
CA LYS A 58 23.23 3.56 13.14
C LYS A 58 23.43 3.60 14.65
N THR A 59 22.45 3.15 15.43
CA THR A 59 22.49 3.18 16.90
C THR A 59 23.33 2.04 17.48
N LYS A 60 23.70 1.05 16.65
CA LYS A 60 24.35 -0.20 17.07
C LYS A 60 23.55 -0.95 18.13
N ALA A 61 22.23 -0.81 18.11
CA ALA A 61 21.30 -1.45 19.03
C ALA A 61 20.17 -2.14 18.24
N THR A 62 19.58 -3.18 18.83
CA THR A 62 18.43 -3.86 18.22
C THR A 62 17.24 -2.90 18.19
N GLN A 63 16.69 -2.66 17.01
CA GLN A 63 15.48 -1.85 16.84
C GLN A 63 14.31 -2.72 16.38
N THR A 64 13.14 -2.45 16.96
CA THR A 64 11.90 -3.14 16.63
C THR A 64 11.05 -2.26 15.72
N LEU A 65 10.41 -2.88 14.73
CA LEU A 65 9.45 -2.18 13.90
C LEU A 65 8.27 -1.78 14.78
N GLN A 66 8.05 -0.46 14.91
CA GLN A 66 6.86 0.04 15.59
C GLN A 66 5.65 -0.27 14.70
N PRO A 67 4.59 -0.92 15.23
CA PRO A 67 3.34 -1.05 14.49
C PRO A 67 2.86 0.35 14.14
N ALA A 68 2.54 0.56 12.87
CA ALA A 68 1.88 1.78 12.45
C ALA A 68 0.44 1.69 12.93
N THR A 69 0.10 2.42 13.98
CA THR A 69 -1.23 2.39 14.56
C THR A 69 -2.28 2.85 13.54
N GLU A 70 -1.94 3.83 12.69
CA GLU A 70 -2.73 4.25 11.53
C GLU A 70 -1.81 4.81 10.42
N ILE A 71 -1.83 4.23 9.21
CA ILE A 71 -1.14 4.77 8.02
C ILE A 71 -2.12 5.56 7.14
N ASP A 72 -3.34 5.05 7.04
CA ASP A 72 -4.49 5.65 6.35
C ASP A 72 -5.74 5.05 6.98
N SER A 73 -6.78 5.86 7.23
CA SER A 73 -8.02 5.42 7.91
C SER A 73 -8.84 4.41 7.10
N SER A 74 -8.49 4.16 5.83
CA SER A 74 -9.12 3.15 4.98
C SER A 74 -8.27 1.89 4.79
N VAL A 75 -7.08 1.81 5.41
CA VAL A 75 -6.15 0.69 5.26
C VAL A 75 -5.80 0.10 6.62
N SER A 76 -6.12 -1.18 6.81
CA SER A 76 -5.69 -1.94 7.98
C SER A 76 -4.37 -2.65 7.71
N VAL A 77 -3.49 -2.70 8.72
CA VAL A 77 -2.20 -3.39 8.65
C VAL A 77 -2.17 -4.52 9.66
N THR A 78 -1.86 -5.72 9.19
CA THR A 78 -1.74 -6.92 10.03
C THR A 78 -0.28 -7.33 10.16
N TYR A 79 0.15 -7.56 11.41
CA TYR A 79 1.51 -7.99 11.75
C TYR A 79 1.50 -9.39 12.36
N PRO A 80 2.43 -10.27 11.95
CA PRO A 80 2.70 -11.52 12.65
C PRO A 80 3.27 -11.28 14.04
N THR A 81 3.15 -12.29 14.90
CA THR A 81 3.85 -12.34 16.18
C THR A 81 4.98 -13.37 16.10
N PRO A 82 6.18 -13.09 16.65
CA PRO A 82 6.62 -11.86 17.32
C PRO A 82 6.85 -10.68 16.35
N THR A 83 6.90 -9.45 16.86
CA THR A 83 7.17 -8.26 16.05
C THR A 83 8.54 -8.31 15.37
N LEU A 84 8.63 -7.76 14.16
CA LEU A 84 9.88 -7.70 13.39
C LEU A 84 10.93 -6.85 14.11
N SER A 85 12.07 -7.44 14.44
CA SER A 85 13.23 -6.76 15.03
C SER A 85 14.48 -6.92 14.17
N PHE A 86 15.26 -5.86 14.03
CA PHE A 86 16.57 -5.85 13.39
C PHE A 86 17.67 -5.68 14.44
N ASP A 87 18.70 -6.52 14.40
CA ASP A 87 19.89 -6.37 15.22
C ASP A 87 20.78 -5.19 14.76
N HIS A 88 21.85 -4.93 15.50
CA HIS A 88 22.82 -3.86 15.18
C HIS A 88 23.58 -4.07 13.85
N ARG A 89 23.48 -5.24 13.22
CA ARG A 89 24.01 -5.56 11.88
C ARG A 89 22.94 -5.39 10.80
N GLY A 90 21.71 -5.04 11.20
CA GLY A 90 20.52 -4.99 10.37
C GLY A 90 20.03 -6.36 9.94
N ALA A 91 20.39 -7.41 10.68
CA ALA A 91 19.90 -8.75 10.47
C ALA A 91 18.63 -9.02 11.30
N VAL A 92 17.77 -9.90 10.78
CA VAL A 92 16.55 -10.35 11.45
C VAL A 92 16.87 -11.63 12.24
N LYS A 93 16.19 -11.83 13.38
CA LYS A 93 16.36 -13.04 14.21
C LYS A 93 16.08 -14.30 13.39
N ALA A 94 16.94 -15.31 13.52
CA ALA A 94 16.74 -16.61 12.90
C ALA A 94 15.38 -17.22 13.33
N GLY A 95 14.60 -17.68 12.36
CA GLY A 95 13.23 -18.18 12.58
C GLY A 95 12.11 -17.14 12.50
N ALA A 96 12.42 -15.84 12.35
CA ALA A 96 11.43 -14.80 12.10
C ALA A 96 11.26 -14.46 10.60
N VAL A 97 12.03 -15.10 9.71
CA VAL A 97 11.90 -14.98 8.26
C VAL A 97 11.35 -16.28 7.65
N PRO A 98 10.47 -16.22 6.64
CA PRO A 98 9.94 -15.01 6.02
C PRO A 98 8.92 -14.28 6.90
N TYR A 99 9.05 -12.95 7.00
CA TYR A 99 8.12 -12.12 7.79
C TYR A 99 7.12 -11.42 6.88
N HIS A 100 5.83 -11.75 7.00
CA HIS A 100 4.77 -11.23 6.13
C HIS A 100 3.99 -10.11 6.79
N ILE A 101 4.02 -8.90 6.24
CA ILE A 101 3.15 -7.79 6.65
C ILE A 101 2.07 -7.63 5.60
N ASN A 102 0.81 -7.76 6.00
CA ASN A 102 -0.34 -7.65 5.09
C ASN A 102 -1.07 -6.32 5.30
N LEU A 103 -1.44 -5.68 4.20
CA LEU A 103 -2.22 -4.45 4.15
C LEU A 103 -3.49 -4.72 3.37
N THR A 104 -4.64 -4.38 3.94
CA THR A 104 -5.96 -4.57 3.32
C THR A 104 -6.80 -3.30 3.45
N VAL A 105 -7.70 -3.08 2.50
CA VAL A 105 -8.64 -1.96 2.56
C VAL A 105 -9.85 -2.35 3.41
N GLU A 106 -10.20 -1.57 4.44
CA GLU A 106 -11.30 -1.93 5.36
C GLU A 106 -12.68 -1.89 4.70
N ASN A 107 -12.91 -0.97 3.76
CA ASN A 107 -14.23 -0.66 3.21
C ASN A 107 -14.27 -0.71 1.66
N GLY A 108 -13.27 -1.30 1.03
CA GLY A 108 -13.04 -1.14 -0.42
C GLY A 108 -12.42 -2.37 -1.07
N GLY A 109 -13.22 -3.43 -1.22
CA GLY A 109 -12.90 -4.62 -2.02
C GLY A 109 -11.72 -5.48 -1.52
N SER A 110 -11.52 -6.64 -2.15
CA SER A 110 -10.46 -7.62 -1.80
C SER A 110 -9.04 -7.20 -2.20
N SER A 111 -8.77 -5.89 -2.35
CA SER A 111 -7.44 -5.39 -2.69
C SER A 111 -6.52 -5.50 -1.49
N SER A 112 -5.42 -6.22 -1.65
CA SER A 112 -4.40 -6.40 -0.62
C SER A 112 -3.01 -6.03 -1.15
N ARG A 113 -2.13 -5.59 -0.27
CA ARG A 113 -0.70 -5.44 -0.53
C ARG A 113 0.04 -6.18 0.57
N CYS A 114 1.25 -6.61 0.28
CA CYS A 114 2.08 -7.17 1.33
C CYS A 114 3.52 -6.76 1.17
N ILE A 115 4.23 -6.84 2.28
CA ILE A 115 5.67 -6.66 2.36
C ILE A 115 6.21 -7.92 3.02
N VAL A 116 7.16 -8.58 2.36
CA VAL A 116 7.78 -9.80 2.86
C VAL A 116 9.25 -9.55 3.09
N VAL A 117 9.71 -9.81 4.31
CA VAL A 117 11.14 -9.86 4.64
C VAL A 117 11.62 -11.28 4.40
N LYS A 118 12.35 -11.51 3.31
CA LYS A 118 12.73 -12.84 2.82
C LYS A 118 13.90 -13.46 3.55
N THR A 119 14.90 -12.65 3.91
CA THR A 119 16.19 -13.16 4.37
C THR A 119 16.59 -12.56 5.70
N LEU A 120 17.49 -13.26 6.39
CA LEU A 120 18.11 -12.78 7.63
C LEU A 120 18.82 -11.44 7.44
N LEU A 121 19.25 -11.08 6.22
CA LEU A 121 19.88 -9.79 5.92
C LEU A 121 18.85 -8.65 5.76
N GLY A 122 17.56 -8.93 5.93
CA GLY A 122 16.49 -7.95 5.76
C GLY A 122 16.21 -7.63 4.28
N ALA A 123 16.41 -8.58 3.37
CA ALA A 123 15.94 -8.42 2.00
C ALA A 123 14.40 -8.37 2.01
N THR A 124 13.83 -7.35 1.40
CA THR A 124 12.39 -7.06 1.47
C THR A 124 11.82 -6.96 0.08
N THR A 125 10.64 -7.52 -0.14
CA THR A 125 9.89 -7.45 -1.39
C THR A 125 8.46 -7.02 -1.12
N THR A 126 7.78 -6.50 -2.14
CA THR A 126 6.37 -6.12 -2.06
C THR A 126 5.55 -6.95 -3.04
N GLY A 127 4.37 -7.40 -2.61
CA GLY A 127 3.39 -8.12 -3.43
C GLY A 127 2.08 -7.34 -3.54
N ARG A 128 1.29 -7.61 -4.57
CA ARG A 128 -0.01 -6.96 -4.84
C ARG A 128 -1.22 -7.79 -4.46
N ASN A 129 -1.01 -9.00 -3.95
CA ASN A 129 -2.04 -9.85 -3.39
C ASN A 129 -1.37 -10.96 -2.56
N THR A 130 -2.14 -11.62 -1.72
CA THR A 130 -1.67 -12.71 -0.84
C THR A 130 -0.98 -13.86 -1.60
N GLN A 131 -1.41 -14.17 -2.84
CA GLN A 131 -0.81 -15.24 -3.63
C GLN A 131 0.63 -14.88 -4.05
N GLU A 132 0.85 -13.64 -4.51
CA GLU A 132 2.20 -13.13 -4.77
C GLU A 132 3.05 -13.15 -3.49
N CYS A 133 2.48 -12.82 -2.33
CA CYS A 133 3.21 -12.85 -1.06
C CYS A 133 3.72 -14.25 -0.70
N ASN A 134 2.89 -15.26 -0.90
CA ASN A 134 3.24 -16.65 -0.60
C ASN A 134 4.26 -17.19 -1.61
N GLN A 135 4.15 -16.81 -2.88
CA GLN A 135 5.10 -17.25 -3.91
C GLN A 135 6.50 -16.63 -3.77
N LEU A 136 6.61 -15.50 -3.06
CA LEU A 136 7.88 -14.83 -2.81
C LEU A 136 8.79 -15.56 -1.80
N GLU A 137 8.32 -16.65 -1.17
CA GLU A 137 9.11 -17.55 -0.31
C GLU A 137 10.17 -18.38 -1.08
N ILE A 138 10.00 -18.61 -2.39
CA ILE A 138 10.75 -19.66 -3.13
C ILE A 138 11.97 -19.10 -3.90
N ALA A 139 12.16 -17.78 -3.95
CA ALA A 139 13.31 -17.18 -4.64
C ALA A 139 14.52 -17.09 -3.69
N GLN A 140 15.22 -18.21 -3.48
CA GLN A 140 16.56 -18.27 -2.90
C GLN A 140 17.59 -18.64 -3.97
#